data_AF-A0ABD0P7P5-F1
#
_entry.id   AF-A0ABD0P7P5-F1
#
_cell.length_a   1.000
_cell.length_b   1.000
_cell.length_c   1.000
_cell.angle_alpha   90.00
_cell.angle_beta   90.00
_cell.angle_gamma   90.00
#
_symmetry.space_group_name_H-M   'P 1'
#
loop_
_entity.id
_entity.type
_entity.pdbx_description
1 polymer ?
#
loop_
_entity_poly.entity_id
_entity_poly.type
_entity_poly.pdbx_seq_one_letter_code
_entity_poly.pdbx_strand_id
1 'polypeptide(L)' 'ILILSDPEVESSLLISSDEGATFQKFNINFYIMSLLFHPTQENWILAYSHDQR' A
#
# COMPACT_ATOMS: atom_id res chain seq x y z
N ILE A 1 -4.31 -6.14 -2.99
CA ILE A 1 -3.63 -5.28 -2.01
C ILE A 1 -4.66 -4.80 -1.01
N LEU A 2 -4.37 -4.89 0.28
CA LEU A 2 -5.18 -4.28 1.33
C LEU A 2 -4.33 -3.21 2.03
N ILE A 3 -4.95 -2.08 2.35
CA ILE A 3 -4.32 -0.98 3.07
C ILE A 3 -4.85 -1.01 4.50
N LEU A 4 -3.94 -1.04 5.47
CA LEU A 4 -4.26 -0.86 6.88
C LEU A 4 -3.61 0.45 7.34
N SER A 5 -4.43 1.47 7.56
CA SER A 5 -3.98 2.77 8.04
C SER A 5 -4.64 3.07 9.38
N ASP A 6 -3.84 3.08 10.44
CA ASP A 6 -4.23 3.67 11.73
C ASP A 6 -3.93 5.18 11.66
N PRO A 7 -4.91 6.07 11.91
CA PRO A 7 -4.71 7.52 11.92
C PRO A 7 -3.64 8.01 12.90
N GLU A 8 -3.28 7.23 13.92
CA GLU A 8 -2.47 7.70 15.04
C GLU A 8 -1.04 7.12 15.11
N VAL A 9 -0.72 6.02 14.40
CA VAL A 9 0.48 5.22 14.73
C VAL A 9 1.37 4.85 13.54
N GLU A 10 0.94 3.98 12.63
CA GLU A 10 1.75 3.50 11.49
C GLU A 10 0.82 3.03 10.36
N SER A 11 1.18 3.28 9.11
CA SER A 11 0.49 2.68 7.96
C SER A 11 1.18 1.38 7.53
N SER A 12 0.43 0.41 7.07
CA SER A 12 0.96 -0.87 6.59
C SER A 12 0.25 -1.34 5.32
N LEU A 13 1.02 -1.93 4.41
CA LEU A 13 0.53 -2.59 3.21
C LEU A 13 0.49 -4.10 3.43
N LEU A 14 -0.64 -4.71 3.07
CA LEU A 14 -0.77 -6.15 2.96
C LEU A 14 -0.80 -6.55 1.49
N ILE A 15 0.17 -7.36 1.07
CA ILE A 15 0.31 -7.84 -0.30
C ILE A 15 0.09 -9.34 -0.32
N SER A 16 -0.76 -9.79 -1.23
CA SER A 16 -0.94 -11.20 -1.57
C SER A 16 -0.53 -11.40 -3.02
N SER A 17 0.19 -12.49 -3.28
CA SER A 17 0.59 -12.95 -4.63
C SER A 17 -0.14 -14.25 -5.03
N ASP A 18 -1.06 -14.71 -4.20
CA ASP A 18 -1.74 -16.01 -4.29
C ASP A 18 -3.25 -15.86 -4.18
N GLU A 19 -3.78 -14.82 -4.81
CA GLU A 19 -5.23 -14.54 -4.89
C GLU A 19 -5.93 -14.40 -3.52
N GLY A 20 -5.17 -13.98 -2.50
CA GLY A 20 -5.67 -13.72 -1.16
C GLY A 20 -5.57 -14.90 -0.18
N ALA A 21 -4.89 -15.99 -0.54
CA ALA A 21 -4.67 -17.11 0.37
C ALA A 21 -3.67 -16.76 1.49
N THR A 22 -2.63 -15.97 1.20
CA THR A 22 -1.66 -15.47 2.17
C THR A 22 -1.34 -13.99 1.97
N PHE A 23 -0.95 -13.32 3.05
CA PHE A 23 -0.61 -11.90 3.03
C PHE A 23 0.73 -11.65 3.71
N GLN A 24 1.57 -10.85 3.06
CA GLN A 24 2.79 -10.28 3.62
C GLN A 24 2.54 -8.85 4.06
N LYS A 25 2.98 -8.50 5.27
CA LYS A 25 2.86 -7.16 5.85
C LYS A 25 4.13 -6.34 5.65
N PHE A 26 3.98 -5.13 5.13
CA PHE A 26 5.05 -4.14 4.96
C PHE A 26 4.67 -2.86 5.68
N ASN A 27 5.51 -2.40 6.61
CA ASN A 27 5.32 -1.10 7.25
C ASN A 27 5.74 0.01 6.27
N ILE A 28 4.95 1.09 6.22
CA ILE A 28 5.24 2.28 5.43
C ILE A 28 5.22 3.51 6.34
N ASN A 29 6.08 4.49 6.03
CA ASN A 29 6.29 5.68 6.84
C ASN A 29 5.52 6.91 6.35
N PHE A 30 4.48 6.72 5.54
CA PHE A 30 3.63 7.78 5.02
C PHE A 30 2.18 7.31 4.86
N TYR A 31 1.24 8.26 4.80
CA TYR A 31 -0.17 7.98 4.58
C TYR A 31 -0.48 7.75 3.09
N ILE A 32 -1.25 6.72 2.76
CA ILE A 32 -1.69 6.47 1.38
C ILE A 32 -3.10 7.01 1.20
N MET A 33 -3.23 8.04 0.37
CA MET A 33 -4.51 8.57 -0.09
C MET A 33 -5.03 7.78 -1.30
N SER A 34 -4.15 7.45 -2.25
CA SER A 34 -4.54 6.66 -3.44
C SER A 34 -3.39 5.83 -3.99
N LEU A 35 -3.73 4.75 -4.71
CA LEU A 35 -2.80 3.87 -5.40
C LEU A 35 -3.10 3.85 -6.91
N LEU A 36 -2.06 3.78 -7.73
CA LEU A 36 -2.16 3.63 -9.19
C LEU A 36 -1.17 2.56 -9.68
N PHE A 37 -1.69 1.50 -10.30
CA PHE A 37 -0.85 0.47 -10.92
C PHE A 37 -0.28 0.94 -12.25
N HIS A 38 0.95 0.53 -12.56
CA HIS A 38 1.51 0.75 -13.88
C HIS A 38 0.76 -0.12 -14.91
N PRO A 39 0.43 0.41 -16.11
CA PRO A 39 -0.42 -0.30 -17.08
C PRO A 39 0.18 -1.61 -17.62
N THR A 40 1.50 -1.77 -17.58
CA THR A 40 2.21 -2.93 -18.15
C THR A 40 3.23 -3.59 -17.22
N GLN A 41 3.52 -2.99 -16.06
CA GLN A 41 4.53 -3.51 -15.14
C GLN A 41 3.83 -3.92 -13.86
N GLU A 42 3.57 -5.22 -13.72
CA GLU A 42 2.72 -5.79 -12.66
C GLU A 42 3.23 -5.48 -11.24
N ASN A 43 4.53 -5.29 -11.08
CA ASN A 43 5.17 -5.01 -9.79
C ASN A 43 5.31 -3.52 -9.48
N TRP A 44 4.79 -2.63 -10.34
CA TRP A 44 4.91 -1.19 -10.16
C TRP A 44 3.58 -0.59 -9.71
N ILE A 45 3.65 0.13 -8.61
CA ILE A 45 2.52 0.88 -8.05
C ILE A 45 3.01 2.24 -7.58
N LEU A 46 2.27 3.28 -7.91
CA LEU A 46 2.45 4.63 -7.40
C LEU A 46 1.51 4.82 -6.22
N ALA A 47 2.05 5.22 -5.07
CA ALA A 47 1.27 5.63 -3.92
C ALA A 47 1.32 7.15 -3.77
N TYR A 48 0.15 7.77 -3.66
CA TYR A 48 0.02 9.21 -3.45
C TYR A 48 -0.38 9.49 -2.00
N SER A 49 0.28 10.46 -1.39
CA SER A 49 -0.06 11.05 -0.10
C SER A 49 -0.43 12.52 -0.30
N HIS A 50 -1.43 13.00 0.45
CA HIS A 50 -1.79 14.42 0.46
C HIS A 50 -0.88 15.24 1.40
N ASP A 51 -0.13 14.57 2.27
CA ASP A 51 0.65 15.23 3.31
C ASP A 51 1.99 15.72 2.74
N GLN A 52 2.14 17.05 2.69
CA GLN A 52 3.43 17.74 2.62
C GLN A 52 3.90 17.95 4.06
N ARG A 53 4.44 16.93 4.71
CA ARG A 53 5.37 17.18 5.82
C ARG A 53 6.78 17.31 5.28
#